data_AF-A0A5C6MP67-F1
#
_entry.id   AF-A0A5C6MP67-F1
#
_cell.length_a   1.000
_cell.length_b   1.000
_cell.length_c   1.000
_cell.angle_alpha   90.00
_cell.angle_beta   90.00
_cell.angle_gamma   90.00
#
_symmetry.space_group_name_H-M   'P 1'
#
loop_
_entity.id
_entity.type
_entity.pdbx_description
1 polymer ?
#
loop_
_entity_poly.entity_id
_entity_poly.type
_entity_poly.pdbx_seq_one_letter_code
_entity_poly.pdbx_strand_id
1 'polypeptide(L)'
;SLLRGSRMDLKVEPEDVDASRPPPLEVFAHTSSLHGIAHIFTYERGCIKRCLWLLVFLGSLAFLFFVCVDRIQFYLEYPHVTKVDEVATPVMAFPAVTFCNLNAFRFSRVTRNDLYHAGELLALLNQRYEIRDIHLVEESVLESLKVKADFHNFKPRPFNMREFYDRTGHDIKDMLLSCHFHGTECRAEDFKVVSVPHHYHYQHQLGL
;
A
#
# COMPACT_ATOMS: atom_id res chain seq x y z
N SER A 1 27.64 -90.02 -41.48
CA SER A 1 27.32 -90.18 -40.05
C SER A 1 26.71 -88.87 -39.57
N LEU A 2 25.38 -88.69 -39.66
CA LEU A 2 24.41 -88.99 -38.58
C LEU A 2 24.86 -88.31 -37.27
N LEU A 3 24.20 -87.30 -36.71
CA LEU A 3 22.78 -87.26 -36.38
C LEU A 3 22.19 -85.84 -36.32
N ARG A 4 20.98 -85.76 -36.84
CA ARG A 4 19.92 -84.78 -36.62
C ARG A 4 19.34 -84.99 -35.21
N GLY A 5 19.19 -83.93 -34.41
CA GLY A 5 18.48 -83.96 -33.13
C GLY A 5 17.50 -82.79 -33.07
N SER A 6 16.21 -83.09 -33.02
CA SER A 6 15.10 -82.15 -33.04
C SER A 6 14.69 -81.73 -31.62
N ARG A 7 14.35 -80.44 -31.47
CA ARG A 7 13.31 -79.82 -30.62
C ARG A 7 13.13 -80.30 -29.17
N MET A 8 13.22 -79.35 -28.24
CA MET A 8 12.29 -79.18 -27.11
C MET A 8 12.36 -77.75 -26.61
N ASP A 9 11.36 -76.95 -27.01
CA ASP A 9 11.01 -75.68 -26.40
C ASP A 9 10.71 -75.93 -24.92
N LEU A 10 11.54 -75.40 -24.01
CA LEU A 10 11.20 -75.34 -22.59
C LEU A 10 10.10 -74.30 -22.43
N LYS A 11 8.87 -74.80 -22.45
CA LYS A 11 7.68 -74.08 -22.05
C LYS A 11 7.80 -73.81 -20.54
N VAL A 12 8.12 -72.57 -20.20
CA VAL A 12 8.02 -72.07 -18.83
C VAL A 12 6.53 -71.92 -18.54
N GLU A 13 5.97 -72.90 -17.82
CA GLU A 13 4.64 -72.79 -17.24
C GLU A 13 4.64 -71.63 -16.23
N PRO A 14 3.59 -70.80 -16.19
CA PRO A 14 3.51 -69.72 -15.22
C PRO A 14 3.24 -70.32 -13.84
N GLU A 15 4.24 -70.28 -12.94
CA GLU A 15 3.99 -70.49 -11.52
C GLU A 15 3.08 -69.36 -11.01
N ASP A 16 1.96 -69.75 -10.40
CA ASP A 16 0.98 -68.89 -9.73
C ASP A 16 1.67 -67.91 -8.77
N VAL A 17 1.71 -66.63 -9.15
CA VAL A 17 2.21 -65.55 -8.30
C VAL A 17 1.15 -65.24 -7.24
N ASP A 18 1.40 -65.71 -6.02
CA ASP A 18 0.71 -65.34 -4.78
C ASP A 18 0.52 -63.81 -4.68
N ALA A 19 -0.70 -63.34 -4.93
CA ALA A 19 -1.09 -61.93 -4.94
C ALA A 19 -1.03 -61.24 -3.57
N SER A 20 -0.57 -61.95 -2.53
CA SER A 20 -0.41 -61.42 -1.17
C SER A 20 1.02 -60.95 -0.85
N ARG A 21 2.00 -61.14 -1.75
CA ARG A 21 3.37 -60.65 -1.57
C ARG A 21 3.62 -59.40 -2.42
N PRO A 22 4.15 -58.31 -1.82
CA PRO A 22 4.56 -57.16 -2.62
C PRO A 22 5.61 -57.61 -3.65
N PRO A 23 5.55 -57.11 -4.89
CA PRO A 23 6.53 -57.47 -5.91
C PRO A 23 7.94 -57.16 -5.40
N PRO A 24 8.95 -57.97 -5.79
CA PRO A 24 10.34 -57.69 -5.45
C PRO A 24 10.70 -56.25 -5.81
N LEU A 25 11.50 -55.59 -4.96
CA LEU A 25 11.85 -54.16 -5.09
C LEU A 25 12.46 -53.82 -6.46
N GLU A 26 13.09 -54.82 -7.09
CA GLU A 26 13.66 -54.77 -8.43
C GLU A 26 12.57 -54.64 -9.50
N VAL A 27 11.52 -55.45 -9.41
CA VAL A 27 10.37 -55.39 -10.33
C VAL A 27 9.70 -54.03 -10.22
N PHE A 28 9.51 -53.54 -8.98
CA PHE A 28 9.00 -52.20 -8.73
C PHE A 28 9.89 -51.12 -9.36
N ALA A 29 11.21 -51.16 -9.13
CA ALA A 29 12.16 -50.19 -9.65
C ALA A 29 12.18 -50.14 -11.18
N HIS A 30 12.01 -51.28 -11.87
CA HIS A 30 11.95 -51.34 -13.33
C HIS A 30 10.59 -50.91 -13.91
N THR A 31 9.50 -51.01 -13.14
CA THR A 31 8.16 -50.55 -13.55
C THR A 31 7.84 -49.11 -13.16
N SER A 32 8.69 -48.47 -12.35
CA SER A 32 8.50 -47.10 -11.87
C SER A 32 8.85 -46.06 -12.94
N SER A 33 8.18 -44.90 -12.90
CA SER A 33 8.52 -43.72 -13.71
C SER A 33 9.65 -42.88 -13.11
N LEU A 34 10.18 -43.27 -11.95
CA LEU A 34 11.33 -42.61 -11.33
C LEU A 34 12.61 -42.93 -12.10
N HIS A 35 13.12 -41.92 -12.80
CA HIS A 35 14.33 -42.06 -13.60
C HIS A 35 15.53 -42.34 -12.67
N GLY A 36 16.36 -43.32 -13.04
CA GLY A 36 17.54 -43.71 -12.28
C GLY A 36 17.32 -44.82 -11.24
N ILE A 37 16.09 -45.07 -10.77
CA ILE A 37 15.83 -46.12 -9.75
C ILE A 37 16.07 -47.52 -10.32
N ALA A 38 15.68 -47.76 -11.58
CA ALA A 38 15.92 -49.01 -12.30
C ALA A 38 17.42 -49.35 -12.42
N HIS A 39 18.30 -48.34 -12.50
CA HIS A 39 19.76 -48.53 -12.62
C HIS A 39 20.46 -48.78 -11.28
N ILE A 40 19.79 -48.45 -10.16
CA ILE A 40 20.28 -48.72 -8.81
C ILE A 40 20.02 -50.19 -8.44
N PHE A 41 18.91 -50.77 -8.88
CA PHE A 41 18.45 -52.12 -8.53
C PHE A 41 18.72 -53.20 -9.62
N THR A 42 19.54 -52.92 -10.65
CA THR A 42 19.91 -53.89 -11.69
C THR A 42 20.71 -55.09 -11.14
N TYR A 43 20.49 -56.32 -11.64
CA TYR A 43 21.13 -57.57 -11.20
C TYR A 43 22.67 -57.71 -11.42
N GLU A 44 23.32 -56.83 -12.19
CA GLU A 44 24.75 -56.98 -12.55
C GLU A 44 25.74 -56.74 -11.38
N ARG A 45 26.81 -57.54 -11.28
CA ARG A 45 27.86 -57.56 -10.22
C ARG A 45 28.71 -56.27 -10.07
N GLY A 46 28.44 -55.22 -10.83
CA GLY A 46 29.23 -53.98 -10.83
C GLY A 46 28.87 -53.01 -9.70
N CYS A 47 29.39 -53.22 -8.49
CA CYS A 47 29.15 -52.36 -7.32
C CYS A 47 29.39 -50.86 -7.61
N ILE A 48 30.46 -50.53 -8.36
CA ILE A 48 30.84 -49.14 -8.69
C ILE A 48 29.76 -48.42 -9.50
N LYS A 49 29.17 -49.08 -10.51
CA LYS A 49 28.13 -48.48 -11.35
C LYS A 49 26.88 -48.17 -10.53
N ARG A 50 26.48 -49.08 -9.63
CA ARG A 50 25.34 -48.87 -8.72
C ARG A 50 25.59 -47.73 -7.76
N CYS A 51 26.78 -47.66 -7.16
CA CYS A 51 27.17 -46.54 -6.29
C CYS A 51 27.14 -45.21 -7.04
N LEU A 52 27.62 -45.15 -8.29
CA LEU A 52 27.56 -43.94 -9.10
C LEU A 52 26.12 -43.52 -9.40
N TRP A 53 25.25 -44.45 -9.82
CA TRP A 53 23.84 -44.15 -10.07
C TRP A 53 23.11 -43.72 -8.80
N LEU A 54 23.41 -44.33 -7.66
CA LEU A 54 22.86 -43.95 -6.37
C LEU A 54 23.29 -42.55 -5.97
N LEU A 55 24.57 -42.21 -6.11
CA LEU A 55 25.09 -40.87 -5.83
C LEU A 55 24.46 -39.79 -6.72
N VAL A 56 24.35 -40.06 -8.03
CA VAL A 56 23.71 -39.14 -8.97
C VAL A 56 22.22 -38.97 -8.66
N PHE A 57 21.52 -40.05 -8.34
CA PHE A 57 20.10 -40.01 -7.98
C PHE A 57 19.86 -39.23 -6.68
N LEU A 58 20.65 -39.50 -5.63
CA LEU A 58 20.61 -38.75 -4.37
C LEU A 58 20.96 -37.29 -4.57
N GLY A 59 21.99 -36.99 -5.38
CA GLY A 59 22.39 -35.64 -5.73
C GLY A 59 21.28 -34.88 -6.46
N SER A 60 20.63 -35.51 -7.43
CA SER A 60 19.49 -34.95 -8.16
C SER A 60 18.29 -34.69 -7.24
N LEU A 61 18.01 -35.61 -6.30
CA LEU A 61 16.92 -35.47 -5.34
C LEU A 61 17.17 -34.35 -4.33
N ALA A 62 18.40 -34.24 -3.81
CA ALA A 62 18.79 -33.16 -2.91
C ALA A 62 18.72 -31.79 -3.59
N PHE A 63 19.20 -31.70 -4.84
CA PHE A 63 19.11 -30.47 -5.63
C PHE A 63 17.65 -30.08 -5.90
N LEU A 64 16.79 -31.05 -6.22
CA LEU A 64 15.35 -30.82 -6.39
C LEU A 64 14.73 -30.23 -5.11
N PHE A 65 14.98 -30.82 -3.94
CA PHE A 65 14.44 -30.29 -2.68
C PHE A 65 14.96 -28.88 -2.37
N PHE A 66 16.25 -28.63 -2.60
CA PHE A 66 16.84 -27.31 -2.42
C PHE A 66 16.12 -26.25 -3.27
N VAL A 67 15.96 -26.50 -4.58
CA VAL A 67 15.26 -25.57 -5.49
C VAL A 67 13.78 -25.43 -5.12
N CYS A 68 13.10 -26.51 -4.75
CA CYS A 68 11.71 -26.46 -4.32
C CYS A 68 11.52 -25.59 -3.06
N VAL A 69 12.36 -25.76 -2.04
CA VAL A 69 12.29 -24.96 -0.81
C VAL A 69 12.57 -23.50 -1.11
N ASP A 70 13.63 -23.20 -1.86
CA ASP A 70 13.97 -21.83 -2.27
C ASP A 70 12.83 -21.15 -3.04
N ARG A 71 12.20 -21.85 -4.00
CA ARG A 71 11.06 -21.31 -4.74
C ARG A 71 9.80 -21.17 -3.90
N ILE A 72 9.54 -22.08 -2.95
CA ILE A 72 8.41 -21.96 -2.01
C ILE A 72 8.64 -20.76 -1.07
N GLN A 73 9.85 -20.58 -0.54
CA GLN A 73 10.19 -19.42 0.28
C GLN A 73 10.00 -18.12 -0.50
N PHE A 74 10.56 -18.04 -1.72
CA PHE A 74 10.37 -16.88 -2.60
C PHE A 74 8.90 -16.62 -2.94
N TYR A 75 8.09 -17.66 -3.15
CA TYR A 75 6.65 -17.51 -3.37
C TYR A 75 5.94 -16.94 -2.13
N LEU A 76 6.31 -17.41 -0.94
CA LEU A 76 5.74 -16.97 0.34
C LEU A 76 6.25 -15.59 0.80
N GLU A 77 7.28 -15.04 0.16
CA GLU A 77 7.69 -13.63 0.32
C GLU A 77 6.74 -12.66 -0.40
N TYR A 78 5.82 -13.17 -1.23
CA TYR A 78 4.88 -12.39 -2.05
C TYR A 78 5.53 -11.22 -2.83
N PRO A 79 6.60 -11.48 -3.60
CA PRO A 79 7.24 -10.45 -4.41
C PRO A 79 6.30 -10.01 -5.53
N HIS A 80 6.23 -8.70 -5.78
CA HIS A 80 5.44 -8.11 -6.85
C HIS A 80 6.32 -7.23 -7.73
N VAL A 81 5.96 -7.12 -9.01
CA VAL A 81 6.60 -6.22 -9.96
C VAL A 81 5.57 -5.22 -10.47
N THR A 82 5.93 -3.95 -10.47
CA THR A 82 5.06 -2.87 -10.96
C THR A 82 5.43 -2.54 -12.39
N LYS A 83 4.46 -2.60 -13.29
CA LYS A 83 4.59 -2.10 -14.67
C LYS A 83 3.97 -0.71 -14.74
N VAL A 84 4.73 0.26 -15.27
CA VAL A 84 4.27 1.64 -15.47
C VAL A 84 4.09 1.86 -16.97
N ASP A 85 2.91 2.28 -17.38
CA ASP A 85 2.55 2.60 -18.76
C ASP A 85 1.87 3.99 -18.79
N GLU A 86 2.12 4.77 -19.84
CA GLU A 86 1.45 6.06 -20.09
C GLU A 86 0.46 5.90 -21.24
N VAL A 87 -0.82 6.20 -20.99
CA VAL A 87 -1.90 6.08 -21.99
C VAL A 87 -2.63 7.41 -22.10
N ALA A 88 -2.64 7.99 -23.30
CA ALA A 88 -3.41 9.18 -23.60
C ALA A 88 -4.90 8.82 -23.78
N THR A 89 -5.78 9.52 -23.08
CA THR A 89 -7.23 9.34 -23.17
C THR A 89 -7.90 10.65 -23.61
N PRO A 90 -8.93 10.61 -24.49
CA PRO A 90 -9.58 11.82 -24.99
C PRO A 90 -10.44 12.51 -23.93
N VAL A 91 -10.85 11.78 -22.88
CA VAL A 91 -11.65 12.30 -21.77
C VAL A 91 -11.05 11.79 -20.47
N MET A 92 -10.80 12.70 -19.54
CA MET A 92 -10.28 12.42 -18.20
C MET A 92 -11.11 13.19 -17.18
N ALA A 93 -11.36 12.58 -16.02
CA ALA A 93 -11.99 13.28 -14.90
C ALA A 93 -11.06 14.39 -14.41
N PHE A 94 -11.54 15.63 -14.37
CA PHE A 94 -10.78 16.74 -13.81
C PHE A 94 -10.63 16.54 -12.29
N PRO A 95 -9.43 16.69 -11.73
CA PRO A 95 -9.21 16.44 -10.31
C PRO A 95 -9.87 17.52 -9.44
N ALA A 96 -10.15 17.18 -8.19
CA ALA A 96 -10.55 18.18 -7.21
C ALA A 96 -9.39 19.16 -6.94
N VAL A 97 -9.69 20.46 -7.06
CA VAL A 97 -8.71 21.52 -6.77
C VAL A 97 -9.01 22.09 -5.39
N THR A 98 -8.09 21.89 -4.45
CA THR A 98 -8.22 22.38 -3.08
C THR A 98 -7.20 23.47 -2.80
N PHE A 99 -7.67 24.65 -2.38
CA PHE A 99 -6.82 25.78 -2.02
C PHE A 99 -7.29 26.44 -0.74
N CYS A 100 -6.39 27.15 -0.09
CA CYS A 100 -6.63 27.86 1.16
C CYS A 100 -5.84 29.16 1.15
N ASN A 101 -6.39 30.20 1.78
CA ASN A 101 -5.61 31.37 2.08
C ASN A 101 -4.58 31.02 3.17
N LEU A 102 -3.31 31.38 2.97
CA LEU A 102 -2.26 31.18 3.97
C LEU A 102 -2.57 31.91 5.27
N ASN A 103 -3.34 33.00 5.21
CA ASN A 103 -3.89 33.62 6.40
C ASN A 103 -5.06 32.80 6.95
N ALA A 104 -4.90 32.27 8.17
CA ALA A 104 -5.86 31.39 8.83
C ALA A 104 -7.20 32.06 9.15
N PHE A 105 -7.17 33.35 9.49
CA PHE A 105 -8.34 34.09 9.95
C PHE A 105 -8.28 35.56 9.52
N ARG A 106 -9.45 36.14 9.28
CA ARG A 106 -9.60 37.57 9.03
C ARG A 106 -9.58 38.31 10.35
N PHE A 107 -8.54 39.11 10.58
CA PHE A 107 -8.39 39.92 11.81
C PHE A 107 -9.62 40.78 12.12
N SER A 108 -10.27 41.32 11.09
CA SER A 108 -11.50 42.11 11.21
C SER A 108 -12.67 41.35 11.85
N ARG A 109 -12.71 40.02 11.74
CA ARG A 109 -13.77 39.15 12.29
C ARG A 109 -13.45 38.61 13.69
N VAL A 110 -12.21 38.80 14.18
CA VAL A 110 -11.79 38.35 15.52
C VAL A 110 -12.42 39.23 16.59
N THR A 111 -13.03 38.62 17.60
CA THR A 111 -13.67 39.32 18.72
C THR A 111 -12.81 39.29 19.99
N ARG A 112 -13.19 40.09 20.99
CA ARG A 112 -12.55 40.07 22.33
C ARG A 112 -12.66 38.68 22.98
N ASN A 113 -13.77 37.97 22.80
CA ASN A 113 -13.93 36.60 23.33
C ASN A 113 -12.96 35.62 22.64
N ASP A 114 -12.76 35.78 21.34
CA ASP A 114 -11.82 34.93 20.58
C ASP A 114 -10.38 35.16 21.04
N LEU A 115 -9.96 36.42 21.23
CA LEU A 115 -8.63 36.73 21.78
C LEU A 115 -8.46 36.23 23.21
N TYR A 116 -9.50 36.27 24.03
CA TYR A 116 -9.45 35.74 25.39
C TYR A 116 -9.17 34.24 25.41
N HIS A 117 -9.80 33.45 24.53
CA HIS A 117 -9.64 31.98 24.53
C HIS A 117 -8.48 31.48 23.66
N ALA A 118 -8.24 32.12 22.52
CA ALA A 118 -7.29 31.66 21.50
C ALA A 118 -6.13 32.64 21.25
N GLY A 119 -6.06 33.79 21.93
CA GLY A 119 -5.04 34.81 21.67
C GLY A 119 -3.60 34.31 21.83
N GLU A 120 -3.34 33.45 22.82
CA GLU A 120 -2.03 32.79 22.98
C GLU A 120 -1.76 31.79 21.85
N LEU A 121 -2.75 30.97 21.49
CA LEU A 121 -2.66 29.99 20.39
C LEU A 121 -2.39 30.68 19.04
N LEU A 122 -2.96 31.85 18.81
CA LEU A 122 -2.77 32.65 17.60
C LEU A 122 -1.50 33.50 17.65
N ALA A 123 -0.67 33.35 18.69
CA ALA A 123 0.54 34.14 18.94
C ALA A 123 0.33 35.66 19.02
N LEU A 124 -0.90 36.12 19.25
CA LEU A 124 -1.24 37.53 19.41
C LEU A 124 -1.04 38.02 20.85
N LEU A 125 -1.26 37.12 21.82
CA LEU A 125 -1.10 37.40 23.25
C LEU A 125 -0.04 36.47 23.88
N ASN A 126 0.53 36.91 25.00
CA ASN A 126 1.37 36.08 25.87
C ASN A 126 0.52 35.36 26.94
N GLN A 127 1.16 34.54 27.78
CA GLN A 127 0.52 33.85 28.92
C GLN A 127 -0.11 34.79 29.96
N ARG A 128 0.23 36.08 29.92
CA ARG A 128 -0.30 37.13 30.81
C ARG A 128 -1.44 37.92 30.15
N TYR A 129 -1.92 37.50 28.98
CA TYR A 129 -2.96 38.19 28.19
C TYR A 129 -2.55 39.59 27.70
N GLU A 130 -1.25 39.83 27.53
CA GLU A 130 -0.70 41.07 26.99
C GLU A 130 -0.32 40.89 25.52
N ILE A 131 -0.39 41.97 24.74
CA ILE A 131 -0.05 41.98 23.31
C ILE A 131 1.43 41.67 23.12
N ARG A 132 1.71 40.69 22.26
CA ARG A 132 3.08 40.34 21.85
C ARG A 132 3.59 41.26 20.74
N ASP A 133 4.91 41.41 20.67
CA ASP A 133 5.63 42.00 19.53
C ASP A 133 5.06 43.34 19.03
N ILE A 134 4.68 44.22 19.97
CA ILE A 134 4.01 45.51 19.73
C ILE A 134 4.72 46.35 18.65
N HIS A 135 6.05 46.28 18.56
CA HIS A 135 6.87 47.04 17.62
C HIS A 135 6.79 46.56 16.17
N LEU A 136 6.28 45.35 15.92
CA LEU A 136 6.13 44.76 14.59
C LEU A 136 4.73 44.98 14.00
N VAL A 137 3.82 45.58 14.77
CA VAL A 137 2.41 45.76 14.39
C VAL A 137 2.20 47.17 13.88
N GLU A 138 1.52 47.30 12.74
CA GLU A 138 1.09 48.60 12.21
C GLU A 138 0.20 49.34 13.23
N GLU A 139 0.35 50.65 13.35
CA GLU A 139 -0.34 51.47 14.35
C GLU A 139 -1.87 51.31 14.29
N SER A 140 -2.44 51.24 13.09
CA SER A 140 -3.88 51.04 12.86
C SER A 140 -4.39 49.71 13.41
N VAL A 141 -3.62 48.63 13.23
CA VAL A 141 -3.92 47.29 13.71
C VAL A 141 -3.72 47.20 15.21
N LEU A 142 -2.67 47.86 15.72
CA LEU A 142 -2.34 47.90 17.13
C LEU A 142 -3.45 48.57 17.95
N GLU A 143 -4.02 49.68 17.48
CA GLU A 143 -5.16 50.34 18.14
C GLU A 143 -6.39 49.41 18.20
N SER A 144 -6.68 48.71 17.10
CA SER A 144 -7.75 47.70 17.10
C SER A 144 -7.47 46.55 18.09
N LEU A 145 -6.21 46.11 18.17
CA LEU A 145 -5.80 45.04 19.05
C LEU A 145 -5.88 45.45 20.53
N LYS A 146 -5.46 46.67 20.89
CA LYS A 146 -5.61 47.22 22.25
C LYS A 146 -7.07 47.21 22.70
N VAL A 147 -7.99 47.65 21.84
CA VAL A 147 -9.42 47.62 22.13
C VAL A 147 -9.93 46.18 22.30
N LYS A 148 -9.51 45.25 21.44
CA LYS A 148 -9.95 43.85 21.52
C LYS A 148 -9.30 43.08 22.67
N ALA A 149 -8.11 43.47 23.13
CA ALA A 149 -7.35 42.84 24.20
C ALA A 149 -7.55 43.51 25.58
N ASP A 150 -8.45 44.49 25.69
CA ASP A 150 -8.87 45.03 26.98
C ASP A 150 -9.86 44.07 27.67
N PHE A 151 -9.33 43.28 28.60
CA PHE A 151 -10.10 42.31 29.39
C PHE A 151 -10.59 42.86 30.74
N HIS A 152 -10.45 44.16 31.00
CA HIS A 152 -10.94 44.74 32.25
C HIS A 152 -12.48 44.62 32.32
N ASN A 153 -12.98 44.04 33.42
CA ASN A 153 -14.40 43.70 33.60
C ASN A 153 -15.01 42.81 32.49
N PHE A 154 -14.18 42.08 31.74
CA PHE A 154 -14.66 41.18 30.70
C PHE A 154 -15.25 39.90 31.31
N LYS A 155 -16.43 39.49 30.80
CA LYS A 155 -17.08 38.22 31.17
C LYS A 155 -16.99 37.26 29.98
N PRO A 156 -16.12 36.23 30.04
CA PRO A 156 -15.96 35.27 28.96
C PRO A 156 -17.25 34.54 28.64
N ARG A 157 -17.46 34.26 27.36
CA ARG A 157 -18.56 33.42 26.85
C ARG A 157 -18.00 32.07 26.40
N PRO A 158 -18.86 31.03 26.28
CA PRO A 158 -18.45 29.76 25.72
C PRO A 158 -17.78 29.94 24.36
N PHE A 159 -16.76 29.14 24.10
CA PHE A 159 -15.94 29.23 22.91
C PHE A 159 -15.80 27.86 22.26
N ASN A 160 -15.88 27.84 20.93
CA ASN A 160 -15.74 26.64 20.13
C ASN A 160 -14.79 26.94 18.97
N MET A 161 -13.68 26.18 18.89
CA MET A 161 -12.69 26.35 17.82
C MET A 161 -13.30 26.20 16.43
N ARG A 162 -14.28 25.31 16.23
CA ARG A 162 -14.94 25.12 14.93
C ARG A 162 -15.76 26.35 14.54
N GLU A 163 -16.49 26.94 15.48
CA GLU A 163 -17.25 28.17 15.23
C GLU A 163 -16.32 29.35 14.95
N PHE A 164 -15.23 29.47 15.73
CA PHE A 164 -14.23 30.51 15.55
C PHE A 164 -13.67 30.47 14.14
N TYR A 165 -13.26 29.28 13.72
CA TYR A 165 -12.75 29.02 12.40
C TYR A 165 -13.86 29.35 11.36
N ASP A 166 -15.07 28.80 11.44
CA ASP A 166 -16.13 29.00 10.42
C ASP A 166 -16.44 30.50 10.20
N ARG A 167 -16.44 31.28 11.28
CA ARG A 167 -16.78 32.71 11.25
C ARG A 167 -15.60 33.59 10.82
N THR A 168 -14.39 33.30 11.29
CA THR A 168 -13.22 34.16 11.06
C THR A 168 -12.44 33.79 9.81
N GLY A 169 -12.57 32.56 9.31
CA GLY A 169 -11.96 32.11 8.05
C GLY A 169 -12.33 33.01 6.88
N HIS A 170 -11.51 32.99 5.84
CA HIS A 170 -11.76 33.73 4.60
C HIS A 170 -12.96 33.16 3.86
N ASP A 171 -13.89 34.00 3.40
CA ASP A 171 -15.03 33.58 2.58
C ASP A 171 -14.61 33.51 1.11
N ILE A 172 -14.97 32.43 0.41
CA ILE A 172 -14.69 32.29 -1.02
C ILE A 172 -15.35 33.39 -1.84
N LYS A 173 -16.53 33.87 -1.43
CA LYS A 173 -17.25 34.96 -2.11
C LYS A 173 -16.45 36.25 -2.15
N ASP A 174 -15.60 36.48 -1.15
CA ASP A 174 -14.75 37.67 -1.05
C ASP A 174 -13.41 37.48 -1.79
N MET A 175 -12.98 36.23 -2.04
CA MET A 175 -11.69 35.90 -2.66
C MET A 175 -11.79 35.58 -4.15
N LEU A 176 -12.91 35.00 -4.59
CA LEU A 176 -13.11 34.54 -5.95
C LEU A 176 -13.51 35.70 -6.86
N LEU A 177 -12.53 36.32 -7.52
CA LEU A 177 -12.77 37.43 -8.44
C LEU A 177 -13.32 36.98 -9.80
N SER A 178 -12.88 35.82 -10.29
CA SER A 178 -13.30 35.23 -11.57
C SER A 178 -12.98 33.74 -11.56
N CYS A 179 -13.86 32.94 -12.15
CA CYS A 179 -13.73 31.49 -12.23
C CYS A 179 -14.26 31.01 -13.57
N HIS A 180 -13.44 30.27 -14.33
CA HIS A 180 -13.85 29.68 -15.59
C HIS A 180 -13.31 28.26 -15.71
N PHE A 181 -14.20 27.29 -16.00
CA PHE A 181 -13.85 25.92 -16.26
C PHE A 181 -14.35 25.51 -17.64
N HIS A 182 -13.44 25.09 -18.53
CA HIS A 182 -13.76 24.75 -19.94
C HIS A 182 -14.56 25.85 -20.67
N GLY A 183 -14.26 27.12 -20.40
CA GLY A 183 -14.97 28.26 -20.99
C GLY A 183 -16.34 28.57 -20.38
N THR A 184 -16.78 27.79 -19.38
CA THR A 184 -18.00 28.04 -18.62
C THR A 184 -17.66 28.77 -17.32
N GLU A 185 -18.39 29.82 -16.98
CA GLU A 185 -18.21 30.56 -15.74
C GLU A 185 -18.62 29.70 -14.53
N CYS A 186 -17.79 29.69 -13.47
CA CYS A 186 -18.09 29.04 -12.19
C CYS A 186 -18.32 30.07 -11.08
N ARG A 187 -19.00 29.66 -10.02
CA ARG A 187 -19.44 30.52 -8.91
C ARG A 187 -18.94 29.99 -7.57
N ALA A 188 -19.07 30.83 -6.54
CA ALA A 188 -18.74 30.47 -5.16
C ALA A 188 -19.47 29.21 -4.68
N GLU A 189 -20.67 28.95 -5.19
CA GLU A 189 -21.46 27.76 -4.87
C GLU A 189 -20.84 26.45 -5.39
N ASP A 190 -19.96 26.52 -6.38
CA ASP A 190 -19.24 25.35 -6.93
C ASP A 190 -18.02 24.94 -6.08
N PHE A 191 -17.75 25.69 -5.00
CA PHE A 191 -16.69 25.40 -4.04
C PHE A 191 -17.28 24.90 -2.74
N LYS A 192 -16.84 23.72 -2.32
CA LYS A 192 -17.18 23.12 -1.04
C LYS A 192 -16.16 23.50 0.02
N VAL A 193 -16.64 23.91 1.19
CA VAL A 193 -15.80 24.10 2.37
C VAL A 193 -15.38 22.73 2.92
N VAL A 194 -14.07 22.54 3.06
CA VAL A 194 -13.47 21.34 3.67
C VAL A 194 -12.69 21.77 4.90
N SER A 195 -13.09 21.25 6.06
CA SER A 195 -12.37 21.47 7.31
C SER A 195 -11.18 20.52 7.39
N VAL A 196 -9.97 21.06 7.48
CA VAL A 196 -8.75 20.31 7.83
C VAL A 196 -8.26 20.79 9.20
N PRO A 197 -7.38 20.03 9.89
CA PRO A 197 -6.83 20.48 11.16
C PRO A 197 -6.20 21.87 11.02
N HIS A 198 -6.71 22.83 11.79
CA HIS A 198 -6.23 24.21 11.93
C HIS A 198 -6.54 25.21 10.79
N HIS A 199 -7.22 24.82 9.69
CA HIS A 199 -7.56 25.72 8.58
C HIS A 199 -8.83 25.27 7.81
N TYR A 200 -9.53 26.18 7.11
CA TYR A 200 -10.49 25.80 6.06
C TYR A 200 -9.89 25.90 4.70
N HIS A 201 -10.18 24.88 3.90
CA HIS A 201 -9.84 24.84 2.51
C HIS A 201 -11.12 24.89 1.68
N TYR A 202 -11.01 25.51 0.51
CA TYR A 202 -12.03 25.47 -0.51
C TYR A 202 -11.64 24.41 -1.51
N GLN A 203 -12.53 23.46 -1.72
CA GLN A 203 -12.38 22.43 -2.74
C GLN A 203 -13.37 22.71 -3.85
N HIS A 204 -12.85 23.02 -5.03
CA HIS A 204 -13.65 23.09 -6.24
C HIS A 204 -14.13 21.69 -6.62
N GLN A 205 -15.45 21.52 -6.73
CA GLN A 205 -16.07 20.27 -7.17
C GLN A 205 -16.82 20.50 -8.48
N LEU A 206 -16.09 20.80 -9.56
CA LEU A 206 -16.62 20.61 -10.91
C LEU A 206 -16.08 19.29 -11.46
N GLY A 207 -16.97 18.28 -11.52
CA GLY A 207 -16.60 16.93 -11.94
C GLY A 207 -17.58 15.80 -11.58
N LEU A 208 -18.89 16.06 -11.61
CA LEU A 208 -19.88 15.05 -12.02
C LEU A 208 -20.42 15.46 -13.39
#